data_AF-A0A2V7RB62-F1
#
_entry.id   AF-A0A2V7RB62-F1
#
_cell.length_a   1.000
_cell.length_b   1.000
_cell.length_c   1.000
_cell.angle_alpha   90.00
_cell.angle_beta   90.00
_cell.angle_gamma   90.00
#
_symmetry.space_group_name_H-M   'P 1'
#
loop_
_entity.id
_entity.type
_entity.pdbx_description
1 polymer ?
#
loop_
_entity_poly.entity_id
_entity_poly.type
_entity_poly.pdbx_seq_one_letter_code
_entity_poly.pdbx_strand_id
1 'polypeptide(L)'
;RRSELPEPERGFVLELQIPLSRPGSTWRAVAVCRHQCGSVGRDVVESVRNRLPEIPADVALVFTTSDFTVDAVAAAHEAGIALLRRVDGRSAFDMSGWSTPGHYPAWLPAYLPQLIDRDIAGLPRAQLLEAGRADMILDRLTPRE
;
A
#
# COMPACT_ATOMS: atom_id res chain seq x y z
N ARG A 1 3.10 -13.08 -13.32
CA ARG A 1 2.39 -13.49 -12.08
C ARG A 1 3.27 -14.50 -11.37
N ARG A 2 3.80 -14.16 -10.19
CA ARG A 2 4.58 -15.07 -9.33
C ARG A 2 3.88 -15.16 -7.98
N SER A 3 3.73 -16.37 -7.47
CA SER A 3 3.13 -16.64 -6.16
C SER A 3 4.06 -17.55 -5.39
N GLU A 4 4.60 -17.05 -4.29
CA GLU A 4 5.22 -17.90 -3.27
C GLU A 4 4.15 -18.16 -2.21
N LEU A 5 3.77 -19.43 -2.06
CA LEU A 5 2.85 -19.88 -1.02
C LEU A 5 3.68 -20.56 0.08
N PRO A 6 4.10 -19.86 1.13
CA PRO A 6 4.30 -20.51 2.42
C PRO A 6 2.94 -21.09 2.88
N GLU A 7 2.99 -22.10 3.74
CA GLU A 7 1.82 -22.59 4.48
C GLU A 7 0.97 -21.40 4.96
N PRO A 8 -0.36 -21.40 4.83
CA PRO A 8 -1.21 -20.21 5.01
C PRO A 8 -1.04 -19.50 6.36
N GLU A 9 -0.55 -20.20 7.38
CA GLU A 9 -0.20 -19.66 8.71
C GLU A 9 1.07 -18.78 8.71
N ARG A 10 1.95 -18.93 7.72
CA ARG A 10 3.21 -18.18 7.55
C ARG A 10 3.07 -16.97 6.62
N GLY A 11 1.88 -16.72 6.08
CA GLY A 11 1.62 -15.61 5.17
C GLY A 11 1.82 -15.96 3.69
N PHE A 12 1.70 -14.97 2.81
CA PHE A 12 1.96 -15.13 1.37
C PHE A 12 2.53 -13.86 0.75
N VAL A 13 3.20 -14.00 -0.40
CA VAL A 13 3.60 -12.88 -1.26
C VAL A 13 3.13 -13.14 -2.69
N LEU A 14 2.39 -12.19 -3.24
CA LEU A 14 1.92 -12.16 -4.62
C LEU A 14 2.47 -10.93 -5.31
N GLU A 15 3.06 -11.12 -6.50
CA GLU A 15 3.57 -10.03 -7.32
C GLU A 15 2.78 -9.91 -8.62
N LEU A 16 2.24 -8.70 -8.83
CA LEU A 16 1.43 -8.33 -9.98
C LEU A 16 2.06 -7.12 -10.65
N GLN A 17 2.26 -7.19 -11.96
CA GLN A 17 2.63 -6.02 -12.75
C GLN A 17 1.37 -5.31 -13.20
N ILE A 18 1.30 -4.01 -12.96
CA ILE A 18 0.14 -3.18 -13.32
C ILE A 18 0.61 -1.89 -14.01
N PRO A 19 -0.10 -1.43 -15.04
CA PRO A 19 0.16 -0.10 -15.60
C PRO A 19 -0.42 0.97 -14.65
N LEU A 20 0.33 2.04 -14.45
CA LEU A 20 -0.10 3.28 -13.80
C LEU A 20 0.05 4.44 -14.78
N SER A 21 -0.87 5.39 -14.77
CA SER A 21 -0.80 6.55 -15.65
C SER A 21 -1.38 7.80 -15.02
N ARG A 22 -0.80 8.94 -15.36
CA ARG A 22 -1.39 10.28 -15.24
C ARG A 22 -1.24 11.00 -16.57
N PRO A 23 -2.00 12.07 -16.84
CA PRO A 23 -1.75 12.90 -18.03
C PRO A 23 -0.26 13.28 -18.14
N GLY A 24 0.38 12.87 -19.24
CA GLY A 24 1.81 13.14 -19.49
C GLY A 24 2.82 12.16 -18.87
N SER A 25 2.41 11.13 -18.13
CA SER A 25 3.35 10.13 -17.59
C SER A 25 2.72 8.75 -17.45
N THR A 26 3.49 7.70 -17.77
CA THR A 26 3.09 6.30 -17.59
C THR A 26 4.20 5.54 -16.88
N TRP A 27 3.81 4.57 -16.06
CA TRP A 27 4.72 3.69 -15.33
C TRP A 27 4.20 2.26 -15.37
N ARG A 28 5.13 1.30 -15.33
CA ARG A 28 4.84 -0.08 -14.97
C ARG A 28 5.15 -0.22 -13.49
N ALA A 29 4.14 -0.50 -12.69
CA ALA A 29 4.32 -0.78 -11.27
C ALA A 29 4.37 -2.29 -11.02
N VAL A 30 5.15 -2.69 -10.02
CA VAL A 30 4.97 -3.98 -9.36
C VAL A 30 4.21 -3.79 -8.05
N ALA A 31 3.04 -4.41 -7.94
CA ALA A 31 2.28 -4.52 -6.72
C ALA A 31 2.68 -5.80 -5.98
N VAL A 32 3.31 -5.63 -4.83
CA VAL A 32 3.72 -6.68 -3.91
C VAL A 32 2.65 -6.81 -2.83
N CYS A 33 1.76 -7.78 -2.98
CA CYS A 33 0.70 -8.07 -2.03
C CYS A 33 1.19 -9.09 -1.01
N ARG A 34 1.21 -8.70 0.26
CA ARG A 34 1.74 -9.50 1.36
C ARG A 34 0.74 -9.69 2.48
N HIS A 35 0.61 -10.92 2.93
CA HIS A 35 -0.04 -11.23 4.21
C HIS A 35 1.02 -11.79 5.16
N GLN A 36 1.05 -11.31 6.39
CA GLN A 36 1.96 -11.79 7.43
C GLN A 36 1.39 -11.51 8.82
N CYS A 37 1.83 -12.28 9.82
CA CYS A 37 1.60 -11.95 11.22
C CYS A 37 2.51 -10.80 11.67
N GLY A 38 1.96 -9.81 12.36
CA GLY A 38 2.69 -8.65 12.86
C GLY A 38 2.97 -7.57 11.81
N SER A 39 3.53 -6.45 12.27
CA SER A 39 3.77 -5.27 11.44
C SER A 39 4.87 -5.51 10.39
N VAL A 40 4.74 -4.84 9.24
CA VAL A 40 5.72 -4.83 8.17
C VAL A 40 6.89 -3.93 8.55
N GLY A 41 8.09 -4.51 8.54
CA GLY A 41 9.36 -3.87 8.89
C GLY A 41 10.11 -3.26 7.70
N ARG A 42 11.21 -2.56 7.99
CA ARG A 42 12.14 -2.00 6.99
C ARG A 42 12.70 -3.08 6.06
N ASP A 43 12.98 -4.25 6.60
CA ASP A 43 13.51 -5.42 5.87
C ASP A 43 12.65 -5.79 4.65
N VAL A 44 11.33 -5.69 4.78
CA VAL A 44 10.40 -5.97 3.67
C VAL A 44 10.53 -4.91 2.58
N VAL A 45 10.60 -3.64 2.95
CA VAL A 45 10.74 -2.53 2.00
C VAL A 45 12.08 -2.60 1.26
N GLU A 46 13.17 -2.90 1.99
CA GLU A 46 14.48 -3.08 1.40
C GLU A 46 14.55 -4.28 0.46
N SER A 47 13.89 -5.40 0.82
CA SER A 47 13.76 -6.55 -0.07
C SER A 47 13.05 -6.19 -1.38
N VAL A 48 11.97 -5.42 -1.31
CA VAL A 48 11.26 -4.94 -2.52
C VAL A 48 12.15 -3.98 -3.33
N ARG A 49 12.80 -3.02 -2.67
CA ARG A 49 13.73 -2.07 -3.32
C ARG A 49 14.85 -2.80 -4.05
N ASN A 50 15.49 -3.75 -3.40
CA ASN A 50 16.64 -4.48 -3.95
C ASN A 50 16.22 -5.36 -5.14
N ARG A 51 14.98 -5.85 -5.16
CA ARG A 51 14.45 -6.69 -6.23
C ARG A 51 13.85 -5.90 -7.39
N LEU A 52 13.47 -4.64 -7.19
CA LEU A 52 12.86 -3.82 -8.25
C LEU A 52 13.68 -3.79 -9.55
N PRO A 53 15.03 -3.66 -9.53
CA PRO A 53 15.84 -3.69 -10.76
C PRO A 53 15.77 -5.00 -11.54
N GLU A 54 15.40 -6.10 -10.90
CA GLU A 54 15.28 -7.44 -11.51
C GLU A 54 13.89 -7.65 -12.16
N ILE A 55 12.96 -6.74 -11.91
CA ILE A 55 11.57 -6.83 -12.38
C ILE A 55 11.40 -5.78 -13.49
N PRO A 56 10.70 -6.08 -14.61
CA PRO A 56 10.41 -5.08 -15.64
C PRO A 56 9.32 -4.10 -15.18
N ALA A 57 9.59 -3.36 -14.11
CA ALA A 57 8.75 -2.36 -13.47
C ALA A 57 9.62 -1.14 -13.11
N ASP A 58 9.02 0.05 -13.20
CA ASP A 58 9.67 1.33 -12.97
C ASP A 58 9.51 1.76 -11.49
N VAL A 59 8.47 1.26 -10.82
CA VAL A 59 8.06 1.65 -9.47
C VAL A 59 7.45 0.47 -8.71
N ALA A 60 7.43 0.54 -7.37
CA ALA A 60 6.86 -0.51 -6.53
C ALA A 60 5.75 0.01 -5.60
N LEU A 61 4.76 -0.85 -5.37
CA LEU A 61 3.67 -0.68 -4.40
C LEU A 61 3.68 -1.88 -3.45
N VAL A 62 3.55 -1.65 -2.15
CA VAL A 62 3.41 -2.72 -1.16
C VAL A 62 2.01 -2.70 -0.58
N PHE A 63 1.26 -3.78 -0.78
CA PHE A 63 -0.06 -3.99 -0.18
C PHE A 63 0.03 -4.97 0.99
N THR A 64 -0.59 -4.65 2.10
CA THR A 64 -0.65 -5.56 3.25
C THR A 64 -1.97 -5.46 4.00
N THR A 65 -2.29 -6.47 4.82
CA THR A 65 -3.36 -6.40 5.82
C THR A 65 -2.87 -5.95 7.20
N SER A 66 -1.55 -5.84 7.38
CA SER A 66 -0.91 -5.53 8.67
C SER A 66 -0.45 -4.08 8.74
N ASP A 67 -0.08 -3.62 9.93
CA ASP A 67 0.46 -2.28 10.12
C ASP A 67 1.88 -2.15 9.58
N PHE A 68 2.33 -0.92 9.28
CA PHE A 68 3.73 -0.64 8.98
C PHE A 68 4.42 -0.05 10.20
N THR A 69 5.66 -0.46 10.43
CA THR A 69 6.53 0.19 11.41
C THR A 69 6.98 1.56 10.93
N VAL A 70 7.39 2.44 11.86
CA VAL A 70 7.97 3.76 11.54
C VAL A 70 9.15 3.63 10.57
N ASP A 71 10.04 2.67 10.84
CA ASP A 71 11.22 2.40 10.01
C ASP A 71 10.85 1.95 8.59
N ALA A 72 9.78 1.16 8.42
CA ALA A 72 9.30 0.76 7.11
C ALA A 72 8.78 1.96 6.31
N VAL A 73 8.00 2.84 6.95
CA VAL A 73 7.47 4.04 6.30
C VAL A 73 8.60 4.98 5.88
N ALA A 74 9.61 5.17 6.74
CA ALA A 74 10.78 5.97 6.41
C ALA A 74 11.57 5.39 5.22
N ALA A 75 11.86 4.09 5.24
CA ALA A 75 12.58 3.42 4.15
C ALA A 75 11.80 3.47 2.82
N ALA A 76 10.47 3.38 2.87
CA ALA A 76 9.64 3.41 1.67
C ALA A 76 9.61 4.81 1.06
N HIS A 77 9.57 5.85 1.91
CA HIS A 77 9.67 7.24 1.47
C HIS A 77 10.99 7.51 0.75
N GLU A 78 12.12 7.08 1.33
CA GLU A 78 13.46 7.22 0.72
C GLU A 78 13.58 6.44 -0.60
N ALA A 79 12.92 5.29 -0.70
CA ALA A 79 12.97 4.43 -1.87
C ALA A 79 11.94 4.78 -2.97
N GLY A 80 11.05 5.76 -2.75
CA GLY A 80 9.96 6.07 -3.69
C GLY A 80 8.95 4.93 -3.85
N ILE A 81 8.71 4.16 -2.78
CA ILE A 81 7.77 3.03 -2.75
C ILE A 81 6.49 3.45 -2.05
N ALA A 82 5.33 3.21 -2.67
CA ALA A 82 4.04 3.50 -2.02
C ALA A 82 3.58 2.34 -1.13
N LEU A 83 3.14 2.64 0.09
CA LEU A 83 2.67 1.66 1.07
C LEU A 83 1.14 1.73 1.19
N LEU A 84 0.49 0.58 1.05
CA LEU A 84 -0.96 0.46 1.12
C LEU A 84 -1.35 -0.59 2.17
N ARG A 85 -2.19 -0.19 3.13
CA ARG A 85 -2.81 -1.10 4.09
C ARG A 85 -4.26 -1.33 3.70
N ARG A 86 -4.66 -2.58 3.51
CA ARG A 86 -6.04 -2.98 3.26
C ARG A 86 -6.75 -3.14 4.59
N VAL A 87 -7.81 -2.37 4.79
CA VAL A 87 -8.65 -2.41 6.00
C VAL A 87 -10.04 -2.90 5.65
N ASP A 88 -10.75 -3.42 6.65
CA ASP A 88 -12.17 -3.76 6.52
C ASP A 88 -12.99 -2.49 6.21
N GLY A 89 -13.92 -2.61 5.27
CA GLY A 89 -14.73 -1.49 4.81
C GLY A 89 -15.57 -0.86 5.90
N ARG A 90 -16.05 -1.64 6.87
CA ARG A 90 -16.82 -1.14 8.02
C ARG A 90 -15.93 -0.30 8.91
N SER A 91 -14.73 -0.79 9.24
CA SER A 91 -13.76 -0.03 10.03
C SER A 91 -13.37 1.29 9.33
N ALA A 92 -13.14 1.26 8.01
CA ALA A 92 -12.87 2.47 7.24
C ALA A 92 -14.04 3.46 7.24
N PHE A 93 -15.27 2.96 7.13
CA PHE A 93 -16.49 3.77 7.17
C PHE A 93 -16.72 4.39 8.56
N ASP A 94 -16.47 3.63 9.63
CA ASP A 94 -16.57 4.15 10.99
C ASP A 94 -15.53 5.26 11.26
N MET A 95 -14.35 5.18 10.63
CA MET A 95 -13.29 6.20 10.73
C MET A 95 -13.52 7.43 9.84
N SER A 96 -14.38 7.36 8.82
CA SER A 96 -14.58 8.49 7.88
C SER A 96 -15.48 9.59 8.43
N GLY A 97 -16.25 9.29 9.48
CA GLY A 97 -17.25 10.21 10.04
C GLY A 97 -18.47 10.43 9.15
N TRP A 98 -18.66 9.61 8.10
CA TRP A 98 -19.80 9.73 7.18
C TRP A 98 -21.14 9.32 7.80
N SER A 99 -21.13 8.55 8.88
CA SER A 99 -22.35 8.07 9.55
C SER A 99 -22.05 7.59 10.97
N THR A 100 -23.12 7.23 11.69
CA THR A 100 -23.07 6.53 12.99
C THR A 100 -22.58 5.09 12.80
N PRO A 101 -21.63 4.61 13.63
CA PRO A 101 -21.16 3.23 13.58
C PRO A 101 -22.29 2.20 13.71
N GLY A 102 -22.17 1.09 13.00
CA GLY A 102 -23.11 -0.04 13.06
C GLY A 102 -24.24 -0.03 12.02
N HIS A 103 -24.39 1.02 11.21
CA HIS A 103 -25.30 1.03 10.06
C HIS A 103 -24.52 1.22 8.75
N TYR A 104 -24.29 0.12 8.04
CA TYR A 104 -23.46 0.11 6.83
C TYR A 104 -24.32 0.00 5.57
N PRO A 105 -24.07 0.82 4.54
CA PRO A 105 -24.81 0.72 3.29
C PRO A 105 -24.50 -0.59 2.58
N ALA A 106 -25.48 -1.13 1.85
CA ALA A 106 -25.33 -2.38 1.10
C ALA A 106 -24.26 -2.32 -0.01
N TRP A 107 -23.91 -1.11 -0.46
CA TRP A 107 -22.86 -0.88 -1.46
C TRP A 107 -21.46 -0.78 -0.86
N LEU A 108 -21.29 -0.81 0.47
CA LEU A 108 -19.99 -0.63 1.11
C LEU A 108 -19.03 -1.76 0.69
N PRO A 109 -17.87 -1.44 0.09
CA PRO A 109 -16.88 -2.46 -0.27
C PRO A 109 -16.43 -3.24 0.96
N ALA A 110 -16.21 -4.55 0.82
CA ALA A 110 -15.72 -5.38 1.92
C ALA A 110 -14.34 -4.91 2.44
N TYR A 111 -13.51 -4.36 1.55
CA TYR A 111 -12.18 -3.86 1.90
C TYR A 111 -11.90 -2.55 1.18
N LEU A 112 -11.20 -1.66 1.88
CA LEU A 112 -10.72 -0.41 1.32
C LEU A 112 -9.21 -0.27 1.55
N PRO A 113 -8.45 0.27 0.58
CA PRO A 113 -7.04 0.55 0.77
C PRO A 113 -6.85 1.90 1.47
N GLN A 114 -5.91 1.94 2.41
CA GLN A 114 -5.37 3.15 2.98
C GLN A 114 -3.95 3.33 2.48
N LEU A 115 -3.64 4.52 1.97
CA LEU A 115 -2.26 4.93 1.74
C LEU A 115 -1.62 5.22 3.10
N ILE A 116 -0.48 4.60 3.36
CA ILE A 116 0.31 4.84 4.55
C ILE A 116 1.49 5.73 4.17
N ASP A 117 1.58 6.86 4.85
CA ASP A 117 2.65 7.83 4.69
C ASP A 117 3.21 8.24 6.05
N ARG A 118 4.21 9.11 6.09
CA ARG A 118 4.64 9.79 7.31
C ARG A 118 3.94 11.14 7.47
N ASP A 119 3.58 11.49 8.70
CA ASP A 119 3.17 12.84 9.04
C ASP A 119 4.37 13.79 9.23
N ILE A 120 4.11 15.02 9.69
CA ILE A 120 5.15 16.03 9.95
C ILE A 120 6.12 15.64 11.08
N ALA A 121 5.71 14.72 11.96
CA ALA A 121 6.53 14.18 13.04
C ALA A 121 7.28 12.90 12.61
N GLY A 122 7.10 12.45 11.36
CA GLY A 122 7.69 11.22 10.85
C GLY A 122 6.92 9.95 11.25
N LEU A 123 5.75 10.07 11.89
CA LEU A 123 4.96 8.92 12.33
C LEU A 123 4.04 8.41 11.21
N PRO A 124 3.75 7.09 11.18
CA PRO A 124 2.80 6.52 10.23
C PRO A 124 1.42 7.20 10.31
N ARG A 125 0.98 7.74 9.18
CA ARG A 125 -0.33 8.33 8.97
C ARG A 125 -1.07 7.55 7.90
N ALA A 126 -2.24 7.02 8.26
CA ALA A 126 -3.14 6.39 7.33
C ALA A 126 -4.08 7.41 6.68
N GLN A 127 -4.21 7.35 5.36
CA GLN A 127 -5.20 8.12 4.60
C GLN A 127 -6.02 7.16 3.75
N LEU A 128 -7.35 7.22 3.88
CA LEU A 128 -8.23 6.41 3.05
C LEU A 128 -8.09 6.83 1.58
N LEU A 129 -7.91 5.87 0.68
CA LEU A 129 -7.93 6.14 -0.75
C LEU A 129 -9.37 6.17 -1.22
N GLU A 130 -9.90 7.39 -1.35
CA GLU A 130 -11.23 7.65 -1.87
C GLU A 130 -11.31 7.38 -3.37
N ALA A 131 -12.51 7.10 -3.87
CA ALA A 131 -12.75 6.94 -5.30
C ALA A 131 -12.31 8.22 -6.05
N GLY A 132 -11.51 8.04 -7.11
CA GLY A 132 -10.97 9.15 -7.89
C GLY A 132 -9.68 9.77 -7.33
N ARG A 133 -9.18 9.33 -6.17
CA ARG A 133 -7.95 9.84 -5.54
C ARG A 133 -6.70 8.98 -5.80
N ALA A 134 -6.59 8.45 -7.02
CA ALA A 134 -5.41 7.67 -7.43
C ALA A 134 -4.13 8.52 -7.56
N ASP A 135 -4.29 9.84 -7.71
CA ASP A 135 -3.23 10.85 -7.66
C ASP A 135 -2.35 10.70 -6.41
N MET A 136 -2.96 10.39 -5.26
CA MET A 136 -2.25 10.21 -4.00
C MET A 136 -1.18 9.11 -4.04
N ILE A 137 -1.39 8.07 -4.86
CA ILE A 137 -0.38 7.02 -5.07
C ILE A 137 0.73 7.57 -5.97
N LEU A 138 0.37 8.22 -7.07
CA LEU A 138 1.32 8.69 -8.09
C LEU A 138 2.24 9.79 -7.57
N ASP A 139 1.76 10.64 -6.66
CA ASP A 139 2.56 11.66 -5.98
C ASP A 139 3.69 11.06 -5.14
N ARG A 140 3.59 9.78 -4.75
CA ARG A 140 4.64 9.05 -4.02
C ARG A 140 5.70 8.47 -4.93
N LEU A 141 5.32 8.19 -6.16
CA LEU A 141 6.15 7.50 -7.16
C LEU A 141 6.97 8.48 -7.99
N THR A 142 6.62 9.78 -7.95
CA THR A 142 7.36 10.82 -8.65
C THR A 142 8.57 11.21 -7.79
N PRO A 143 9.80 11.25 -8.34
CA PRO A 143 10.95 11.82 -7.65
C PRO A 143 10.63 13.25 -7.22
N ARG A 144 10.86 13.57 -5.94
CA ARG A 144 10.85 14.95 -5.48
C ARG A 144 12.18 15.59 -5.89
N GLU A 145 12.13 16.60 -6.76
CA GLU A 145 13.28 17.45 -7.10
C GLU A 145 13.84 18.18 -5.87
#